data_AF-A0A2S6G1V9-F1
#
_entry.id   AF-A0A2S6G1V9-F1
#
_cell.length_a   1.000
_cell.length_b   1.000
_cell.length_c   1.000
_cell.angle_alpha   90.00
_cell.angle_beta   90.00
_cell.angle_gamma   90.00
#
_symmetry.space_group_name_H-M   'P 1'
#
loop_
_entity.id
_entity.type
_entity.pdbx_description
1 polymer ?
#
loop_
_entity_poly.entity_id
_entity_poly.type
_entity_poly.pdbx_seq_one_letter_code
_entity_poly.pdbx_strand_id
1 'polypeptide(L)'
;MRRRKSTFNDFFDLLFEVSGDFWQFGAAVTVALGVFSLLALKWAVGKSAAASAATGTSLAVFQNLSWAFYLVPIMLAIFTVIFGWKAFTAYAKQNNF
;
A
#
# COMPACT_ATOMS: atom_id res chain seq x y z
N MET A 1 -17.75 -27.79 -3.18
CA MET A 1 -17.18 -26.63 -3.89
C MET A 1 -15.82 -26.29 -3.31
N ARG A 2 -14.72 -26.64 -3.99
CA ARG A 2 -13.35 -26.39 -3.52
C ARG A 2 -13.04 -24.92 -3.82
N ARG A 3 -13.11 -24.04 -2.80
CA ARG A 3 -12.71 -22.62 -2.93
C ARG A 3 -11.29 -22.62 -3.50
N ARG A 4 -11.08 -22.04 -4.70
CA ARG A 4 -9.74 -21.68 -5.17
C ARG A 4 -9.17 -20.74 -4.11
N LYS A 5 -8.30 -21.25 -3.23
CA LYS A 5 -7.46 -20.42 -2.37
C LYS A 5 -6.63 -19.59 -3.34
N SER A 6 -6.91 -18.30 -3.40
CA SER A 6 -6.28 -17.39 -4.34
C SER A 6 -4.78 -17.40 -4.06
N THR A 7 -3.94 -17.62 -5.08
CA THR A 7 -2.46 -17.57 -4.97
C THR A 7 -1.98 -16.30 -4.27
N PHE A 8 -2.75 -15.21 -4.37
CA PHE A 8 -2.52 -13.96 -3.66
C PHE A 8 -2.64 -14.09 -2.14
N ASN A 9 -3.63 -14.84 -1.63
CA ASN A 9 -3.73 -15.07 -0.19
C ASN A 9 -2.56 -15.88 0.32
N ASP A 10 -2.16 -16.94 -0.39
CA ASP A 10 -1.02 -17.76 0.03
C ASP A 10 0.30 -16.94 0.00
N PHE A 11 0.45 -16.03 -0.97
CA PHE A 11 1.59 -15.10 -1.01
C PHE A 11 1.58 -14.11 0.16
N PHE A 12 0.42 -13.52 0.49
CA PHE A 12 0.30 -12.63 1.64
C PHE A 12 0.52 -13.38 2.95
N ASP A 13 -0.03 -14.58 3.10
CA ASP A 13 0.17 -15.44 4.28
C ASP A 13 1.67 -15.71 4.47
N LEU A 14 2.39 -16.10 3.41
CA LEU A 14 3.83 -16.33 3.45
C LEU A 14 4.62 -15.05 3.80
N LEU A 15 4.26 -13.92 3.20
CA LEU A 15 4.84 -12.60 3.55
C LEU A 15 4.62 -12.26 5.02
N PHE A 16 3.43 -12.54 5.54
CA PHE A 16 3.05 -12.29 6.93
C PHE A 16 3.75 -13.21 7.91
N GLU A 17 4.00 -14.46 7.52
CA GLU A 17 4.71 -15.47 8.31
C GLU A 17 6.20 -15.14 8.38
N VAL A 18 6.84 -14.92 7.22
CA VAL A 18 8.27 -14.59 7.13
C VAL A 18 8.59 -13.25 7.79
N SER A 19 7.73 -12.24 7.67
CA SER A 19 7.91 -10.97 8.38
C SER A 19 7.73 -11.06 9.90
N GLY A 20 7.10 -12.13 10.39
CA GLY A 20 7.00 -12.43 11.82
C GLY A 20 8.29 -13.01 12.40
N ASP A 21 9.01 -13.82 11.62
CA ASP A 21 10.24 -14.49 12.07
C ASP A 21 11.51 -13.65 11.82
N PHE A 22 11.52 -12.83 10.77
CA PHE A 22 12.64 -11.97 10.39
C PHE A 22 12.22 -10.50 10.27
N TRP A 23 12.50 -9.71 11.31
CA TRP A 23 12.13 -8.29 11.33
C TRP A 23 12.79 -7.48 10.21
N GLN A 24 14.00 -7.86 9.76
CA GLN A 24 14.69 -7.17 8.66
C GLN A 24 13.92 -7.29 7.35
N PHE A 25 13.28 -8.44 7.10
CA PHE A 25 12.45 -8.63 5.91
C PHE A 25 11.17 -7.79 6.01
N GLY A 26 10.51 -7.78 7.17
CA GLY A 26 9.37 -6.88 7.41
C GLY A 26 9.73 -5.40 7.24
N ALA A 27 10.91 -4.99 7.71
CA ALA A 27 11.42 -3.63 7.53
C ALA A 27 11.70 -3.30 6.06
N ALA A 28 12.30 -4.22 5.29
CA ALA A 28 12.55 -4.04 3.87
C ALA A 28 11.23 -3.89 3.08
N VAL A 29 10.22 -4.73 3.37
CA VAL A 29 8.89 -4.62 2.77
C VAL A 29 8.23 -3.28 3.13
N THR A 30 8.37 -2.84 4.39
CA THR A 30 7.86 -1.54 4.85
C THR A 30 8.49 -0.38 4.08
N VAL A 31 9.83 -0.37 3.92
CA VAL A 31 10.52 0.67 3.16
C VAL A 31 10.07 0.67 1.69
N ALA A 32 9.97 -0.51 1.07
CA ALA A 32 9.51 -0.63 -0.30
C ALA A 32 8.08 -0.09 -0.48
N LEU A 33 7.14 -0.48 0.39
CA LEU A 33 5.77 0.01 0.38
C LEU A 33 5.70 1.52 0.62
N GLY A 34 6.53 2.06 1.53
CA GLY A 34 6.62 3.49 1.78
C GLY A 34 7.10 4.28 0.55
N VAL A 35 8.14 3.81 -0.12
CA VAL A 35 8.63 4.42 -1.37
C VAL A 35 7.54 4.37 -2.45
N PHE A 36 6.91 3.22 -2.65
CA PHE A 36 5.82 3.09 -3.63
C PHE A 36 4.61 3.96 -3.28
N SER A 37 4.30 4.15 -2.00
CA SER A 37 3.24 5.05 -1.54
C SER A 37 3.53 6.50 -1.94
N LEU A 38 4.77 6.97 -1.75
CA LEU A 38 5.17 8.33 -2.15
C LEU A 38 5.14 8.52 -3.67
N LEU A 39 5.60 7.52 -4.44
CA LEU A 39 5.51 7.55 -5.90
C LEU A 39 4.05 7.55 -6.39
N ALA A 40 3.20 6.72 -5.78
CA ALA A 40 1.78 6.68 -6.07
C ALA A 40 1.08 7.99 -5.69
N LEU A 41 1.50 8.65 -4.60
CA LEU A 41 0.99 9.96 -4.21
C LEU A 41 1.36 11.03 -5.24
N LYS A 42 2.61 11.07 -5.68
CA LYS A 42 3.06 11.99 -6.74
C LYS A 42 2.25 11.78 -8.02
N TRP A 43 2.01 10.52 -8.40
CA TRP A 43 1.15 10.18 -9.53
C TRP A 43 -0.31 10.64 -9.33
N ALA A 44 -0.89 10.40 -8.16
CA ALA A 44 -2.26 10.78 -7.83
C ALA A 44 -2.48 12.29 -7.86
N VAL A 45 -1.52 13.07 -7.34
CA VAL A 45 -1.54 14.53 -7.42
C VAL A 45 -1.52 14.97 -8.89
N GLY A 46 -0.64 14.40 -9.72
CA GLY A 46 -0.59 14.71 -11.15
C GLY A 46 -1.90 14.39 -11.88
N LYS A 47 -2.54 13.26 -11.56
CA LYS A 47 -3.83 12.87 -12.15
C LYS A 47 -4.99 13.73 -11.68
N SER A 48 -5.06 14.06 -10.39
CA SER A 48 -6.10 14.94 -9.86
C SER A 48 -5.99 16.36 -10.45
N ALA A 49 -4.78 16.89 -10.57
CA ALA A 49 -4.54 18.19 -11.22
C ALA A 49 -4.98 18.19 -12.69
N ALA A 50 -4.63 17.14 -13.45
CA ALA A 50 -5.06 16.99 -14.84
C ALA A 50 -6.58 16.85 -14.97
N ALA A 51 -7.23 16.13 -14.06
CA ALA A 51 -8.69 16.00 -14.02
C ALA A 51 -9.37 17.34 -13.74
N SER A 52 -8.84 18.14 -12.80
CA SER A 52 -9.36 19.47 -12.48
C SER A 52 -9.23 20.46 -13.64
N ALA A 53 -8.16 20.36 -14.43
CA ALA A 53 -7.92 21.25 -15.58
C ALA A 53 -8.74 20.88 -16.84
N ALA A 54 -9.45 19.76 -16.83
CA ALA A 54 -10.16 19.28 -18.00
C ALA A 54 -11.42 20.12 -18.30
N THR A 55 -11.47 20.72 -19.48
CA THR A 55 -12.60 21.54 -19.95
C THR A 55 -13.41 20.76 -21.00
N GLY A 56 -14.42 20.01 -20.55
CA GLY A 56 -15.33 19.27 -21.44
C GLY A 56 -16.38 18.45 -20.67
N THR A 57 -17.59 18.33 -21.22
CA THR A 57 -18.73 17.64 -20.58
C THR A 57 -18.48 16.14 -20.35
N SER A 58 -17.67 15.48 -21.20
CA SER A 58 -17.23 14.09 -20.98
C SER A 58 -16.19 13.94 -19.87
N LEU A 59 -15.51 15.02 -19.48
CA LEU A 59 -14.48 15.03 -18.45
C LEU A 59 -14.96 15.53 -17.08
N ALA A 60 -16.18 16.07 -16.99
CA ALA A 60 -16.80 16.52 -15.73
C ALA A 60 -16.95 15.38 -14.70
N VAL A 61 -17.11 14.14 -15.15
CA VAL A 61 -17.13 12.95 -14.27
C VAL A 61 -15.76 12.76 -13.58
N PHE A 62 -14.65 13.02 -14.27
CA PHE A 62 -13.30 12.89 -13.70
C PHE A 62 -12.96 14.03 -12.73
N GLN A 63 -13.55 15.22 -12.89
CA GLN A 63 -13.44 16.30 -11.90
C GLN A 63 -14.04 15.86 -10.55
N ASN A 64 -15.22 15.23 -10.59
CA ASN A 64 -15.90 14.72 -9.39
C ASN A 64 -15.27 13.45 -8.79
N LEU A 65 -14.54 12.67 -9.59
CA LEU A 65 -13.85 11.45 -9.17
C LEU A 65 -12.36 11.66 -8.88
N SER A 66 -11.87 12.90 -8.90
CA SER A 66 -10.45 13.23 -8.68
C SER A 66 -9.92 12.75 -7.32
N TRP A 67 -10.79 12.64 -6.31
CA TRP A 67 -10.44 12.07 -5.00
C TRP A 67 -10.08 10.58 -5.07
N ALA A 68 -10.63 9.83 -6.02
CA ALA A 68 -10.42 8.39 -6.13
C ALA A 68 -8.97 8.02 -6.48
N PHE A 69 -8.23 8.93 -7.13
CA PHE A 69 -6.79 8.73 -7.42
C PHE A 69 -5.96 8.58 -6.13
N TYR A 70 -6.42 9.14 -5.00
CA TYR A 70 -5.73 9.05 -3.72
C TYR A 70 -5.96 7.72 -2.99
N LEU A 71 -6.92 6.88 -3.43
CA LEU A 71 -7.17 5.58 -2.80
C LEU A 71 -5.94 4.64 -2.87
N VAL A 72 -5.22 4.66 -4.00
CA VAL A 72 -4.03 3.82 -4.21
C VAL A 72 -2.90 4.16 -3.23
N PRO A 73 -2.41 5.41 -3.12
CA PRO A 73 -1.38 5.75 -2.14
C PRO A 73 -1.86 5.56 -0.70
N ILE A 74 -3.14 5.81 -0.39
CA ILE A 74 -3.69 5.55 0.96
C ILE A 74 -3.61 4.05 1.29
N MET A 75 -4.02 3.17 0.38
CA MET A 75 -3.91 1.73 0.60
C MET A 75 -2.47 1.27 0.83
N LEU A 76 -1.53 1.76 0.01
CA LEU A 76 -0.10 1.46 0.19
C LEU A 76 0.43 1.99 1.53
N ALA A 77 0.01 3.19 1.95
CA ALA A 77 0.36 3.75 3.25
C ALA A 77 -0.18 2.89 4.40
N ILE A 78 -1.43 2.42 4.32
CA ILE A 78 -2.01 1.50 5.32
C ILE A 78 -1.19 0.21 5.42
N PHE A 79 -0.85 -0.41 4.29
CA PHE A 79 -0.01 -1.61 4.31
C PHE A 79 1.39 -1.33 4.87
N THR A 80 1.97 -0.17 4.54
CA THR A 80 3.26 0.27 5.11
C THR A 80 3.19 0.30 6.64
N VAL A 81 2.13 0.88 7.21
CA VAL A 81 1.95 0.93 8.67
C VAL A 81 1.78 -0.46 9.27
N ILE A 82 1.00 -1.33 8.64
CA ILE A 82 0.76 -2.71 9.13
C ILE A 82 2.08 -3.50 9.16
N PHE A 83 2.83 -3.51 8.05
CA PHE A 83 4.11 -4.23 7.97
C PHE A 83 5.16 -3.59 8.87
N GLY A 84 5.18 -2.26 8.99
CA GLY A 84 6.09 -1.54 9.88
C GLY A 84 5.85 -1.86 11.34
N TRP A 85 4.58 -1.90 11.76
CA TRP A 85 4.21 -2.32 13.11
C TRP A 85 4.64 -3.76 13.36
N LYS A 86 4.37 -4.67 12.41
CA LYS A 86 4.79 -6.07 12.55
C LYS A 86 6.30 -6.23 12.68
N ALA A 87 7.06 -5.57 11.81
CA ALA A 87 8.52 -5.57 11.85
C ALA A 87 9.04 -5.04 13.19
N PHE A 88 8.44 -3.95 13.70
CA PHE A 88 8.79 -3.39 15.01
C PHE A 88 8.50 -4.37 16.15
N THR A 89 7.32 -5.02 16.16
CA THR A 89 6.99 -6.02 17.18
C THR A 89 7.92 -7.24 17.16
N ALA A 90 8.31 -7.71 15.97
CA ALA A 90 9.27 -8.80 15.81
C ALA A 90 10.66 -8.39 16.30
N TYR A 91 11.09 -7.17 15.98
CA TYR A 91 12.35 -6.59 16.48
C TYR A 91 12.37 -6.49 18.00
N ALA A 92 11.31 -5.96 18.62
CA ALA A 92 11.22 -5.82 20.06
C ALA A 92 11.29 -7.19 20.77
N LYS A 93 10.53 -8.17 20.26
CA LYS A 93 10.54 -9.56 20.76
C LYS A 93 11.92 -10.22 20.65
N GLN A 94 12.65 -9.99 19.56
CA GLN A 94 13.97 -10.59 19.39
C GLN A 94 15.04 -9.97 20.30
N ASN A 95 14.91 -8.67 20.62
CA ASN A 95 15.91 -7.92 21.36
C ASN A 95 15.55 -7.70 22.85
N ASN A 96 14.47 -8.33 23.35
CA ASN A 96 13.95 -8.15 24.71
C ASN A 96 13.72 -6.67 25.10
N PHE A 97 13.24 -5.87 24.15
CA PHE A 97 12.73 -4.52 24.41
C PHE A 97 11.28 -4.53 24.87
#